data_AF-A0A5K1DEY9-F1
#
_entry.id   AF-A0A5K1DEY9-F1
#
_cell.length_a   1.000
_cell.length_b   1.000
_cell.length_c   1.000
_cell.angle_alpha   90.00
_cell.angle_beta   90.00
_cell.angle_gamma   90.00
#
_symmetry.space_group_name_H-M   'P 1'
#
loop_
_entity.id
_entity.type
_entity.pdbx_description
1 polymer ?
#
loop_
_entity_poly.entity_id
_entity_poly.type
_entity_poly.pdbx_seq_one_letter_code
_entity_poly.pdbx_strand_id
1 'polypeptide(L)' 'VYAKGGKTIVFTQTKRDADEVSTVLANSISSESLHGDISQYQRERTLNGFRQGKFSVLVATDVAARGLDIPNVDL' A
#
# COMPACT_ATOMS: atom_id res chain seq x y z
N VAL A 1 14.06 15.40 3.52
CA VAL A 1 12.81 15.65 4.29
C VAL A 1 12.25 14.28 4.61
N TYR A 2 12.40 13.80 5.84
CA TYR A 2 11.85 12.50 6.27
C TYR A 2 10.56 12.80 7.01
N ALA A 3 9.41 12.53 6.38
CA ALA A 3 8.11 12.71 6.99
C ALA A 3 7.99 11.77 8.20
N LYS A 4 8.09 12.36 9.40
CA LYS A 4 8.02 11.64 10.66
C LYS A 4 6.54 11.34 10.93
N GLY A 5 6.06 10.17 10.49
CA GLY A 5 4.69 9.67 10.76
C GLY A 5 3.71 9.70 9.59
N GLY A 6 4.18 9.90 8.36
CA GLY A 6 3.33 9.89 7.16
C GLY A 6 3.01 8.48 6.68
N LYS A 7 1.76 8.25 6.26
CA LYS A 7 1.37 7.07 5.48
C LYS A 7 1.78 7.31 4.02
N THR A 8 2.43 6.34 3.39
CA THR A 8 2.96 6.47 2.02
C THR A 8 2.31 5.44 1.10
N ILE A 9 2.00 5.85 -0.13
CA ILE A 9 1.59 4.93 -1.19
C ILE A 9 2.69 4.90 -2.26
N VAL A 10 3.14 3.70 -2.62
CA VAL A 10 4.10 3.47 -3.71
C VAL A 10 3.35 2.86 -4.87
N PHE A 11 3.40 3.51 -6.04
CA PHE A 11 2.78 2.97 -7.25
C PHE A 11 3.76 2.15 -8.08
N THR A 12 3.32 0.98 -8.53
CA THR A 12 4.06 0.10 -9.43
C THR A 12 3.24 -0.24 -10.67
N GLN A 13 3.93 -0.59 -11.76
CA GLN A 13 3.26 -0.87 -13.03
C GLN A 13 2.60 -2.25 -13.04
N THR A 14 3.21 -3.25 -12.39
CA THR A 14 2.71 -4.63 -12.38
C THR A 14 2.44 -5.14 -10.98
N LYS A 15 1.53 -6.13 -10.87
CA LYS A 15 1.25 -6.85 -9.61
C LYS A 15 2.50 -7.52 -9.04
N ARG A 16 3.37 -8.03 -9.91
CA ARG A 16 4.62 -8.67 -9.52
C ARG A 16 5.55 -7.67 -8.85
N ASP A 17 5.71 -6.48 -9.44
CA ASP A 17 6.52 -5.42 -8.85
C ASP A 17 5.93 -4.97 -7.50
N ALA A 18 4.60 -4.93 -7.36
CA ALA A 18 3.97 -4.57 -6.09
C ALA A 18 4.33 -5.57 -4.97
N ASP A 19 4.28 -6.87 -5.27
CA ASP A 19 4.64 -7.92 -4.31
C ASP A 19 6.14 -7.93 -4.00
N GLU A 20 6.99 -7.80 -5.02
CA GLU A 20 8.45 -7.78 -4.85
C GLU A 20 8.88 -6.56 -4.00
N VAL A 21 8.38 -5.37 -4.31
CA VAL A 21 8.67 -4.15 -3.53
C VAL A 21 8.15 -4.26 -2.10
N SER A 22 6.91 -4.74 -1.90
CA SER A 22 6.36 -4.93 -0.55
C SER A 22 7.17 -5.95 0.26
N THR A 23 7.65 -7.02 -0.37
CA THR A 23 8.47 -8.04 0.29
C THR A 23 9.81 -7.50 0.72
N VAL A 24 10.46 -6.69 -0.12
CA VAL A 24 11.74 -6.05 0.21
C VAL A 24 11.55 -5.04 1.35
N LEU A 25 10.52 -4.20 1.25
CA LEU A 25 10.22 -3.16 2.24
C LEU A 25 9.89 -3.76 3.61
N ALA A 26 9.16 -4.88 3.67
CA ALA A 26 8.75 -5.55 4.91
C ALA A 26 9.91 -5.87 5.88
N ASN A 27 11.16 -5.96 5.39
CA ASN A 27 12.34 -6.15 6.23
C ASN A 27 12.74 -4.92 7.06
N SER A 28 12.22 -3.74 6.73
CA SER A 28 12.64 -2.46 7.30
C SER A 28 11.48 -1.52 7.64
N ILE A 29 10.37 -1.62 6.90
CA ILE A 29 9.20 -0.76 7.01
C ILE A 29 7.97 -1.65 6.86
N SER A 30 6.97 -1.48 7.73
CA SER A 30 5.70 -2.21 7.60
C SER A 30 4.99 -1.83 6.29
N SER A 31 4.84 -2.81 5.39
CA SER A 31 4.22 -2.61 4.08
C SER A 31 3.32 -3.77 3.66
N GLU A 32 2.28 -3.46 2.88
CA GLU A 32 1.46 -4.46 2.18
C GLU A 32 1.23 -4.07 0.72
N SER A 33 1.04 -5.07 -0.16
CA SER A 33 0.71 -4.88 -1.58
C SER A 33 -0.80 -4.77 -1.83
N LEU A 34 -1.18 -4.09 -2.91
CA LEU A 34 -2.55 -3.94 -3.38
C LEU A 34 -2.63 -3.96 -4.91
N HIS A 35 -3.10 -5.07 -5.48
CA HIS A 35 -3.24 -5.25 -6.92
C HIS A 35 -4.48 -6.08 -7.28
N GLY A 36 -4.73 -6.26 -8.58
CA GLY A 36 -5.97 -6.88 -9.10
C GLY A 36 -6.21 -8.34 -8.70
N ASP A 37 -5.15 -9.12 -8.46
CA ASP A 37 -5.29 -10.51 -7.99
C ASP A 37 -5.66 -10.64 -6.49
N ILE A 38 -5.59 -9.54 -5.72
CA ILE A 38 -6.01 -9.57 -4.30
C ILE A 38 -7.53 -9.68 -4.24
N SER A 39 -8.03 -10.64 -3.46
CA SER A 39 -9.47 -10.81 -3.27
C SER A 39 -10.11 -9.54 -2.69
N GLN A 40 -11.36 -9.25 -3.04
CA GLN A 40 -12.06 -8.06 -2.54
C GLN A 40 -12.05 -7.97 -1.00
N TYR A 41 -12.21 -9.09 -0.30
CA TYR A 41 -12.12 -9.15 1.16
C TYR A 41 -10.73 -8.76 1.69
N GLN A 42 -9.67 -9.29 1.08
CA GLN A 42 -8.30 -8.91 1.45
C GLN A 42 -8.01 -7.45 1.12
N ARG A 43 -8.47 -6.95 -0.03
CA ARG A 43 -8.37 -5.54 -0.43
C ARG A 43 -8.97 -4.63 0.64
N GLU A 44 -10.19 -4.91 1.10
CA GLU A 44 -10.84 -4.13 2.15
C GLU A 44 -10.08 -4.21 3.49
N ARG A 45 -9.58 -5.39 3.85
CA ARG A 45 -8.77 -5.59 5.06
C ARG A 45 -7.46 -4.79 5.02
N THR A 46 -6.70 -4.87 3.93
CA THR A 46 -5.44 -4.16 3.72
C THR A 46 -5.67 -2.65 3.75
N LEU A 47 -6.72 -2.15 3.09
CA LEU A 47 -7.08 -0.73 3.11
C LEU A 47 -7.50 -0.24 4.50
N ASN A 48 -8.28 -1.03 5.23
CA ASN A 48 -8.62 -0.70 6.61
C ASN A 48 -7.39 -0.72 7.52
N GLY A 49 -6.46 -1.67 7.31
CA GLY A 49 -5.18 -1.72 7.99
C GLY A 49 -4.33 -0.47 7.75
N PHE A 50 -4.21 -0.05 6.50
CA PHE A 50 -3.50 1.17 6.12
C PHE A 50 -4.14 2.42 6.74
N ARG A 51 -5.48 2.56 6.65
CA ARG A 51 -6.21 3.69 7.25
C ARG A 51 -5.99 3.80 8.76
N GLN A 52 -6.02 2.66 9.46
CA GLN A 52 -5.79 2.56 10.90
C GLN A 52 -4.32 2.66 11.31
N GLY A 53 -3.39 2.74 10.35
CA GLY A 53 -1.95 2.81 10.62
C GLY A 53 -1.35 1.50 11.13
N LYS A 54 -1.97 0.34 10.82
CA LYS A 54 -1.39 -0.98 11.14
C LYS A 54 -0.09 -1.23 10.39
N PHE A 55 0.07 -0.59 9.24
CA PHE A 55 1.30 -0.48 8.49
C PHE A 55 1.36 0.89 7.83
N SER A 56 2.57 1.32 7.46
CA SER A 56 2.85 2.69 7.01
C SER A 56 2.98 2.84 5.50
N VAL A 57 3.22 1.74 4.75
CA VAL A 57 3.42 1.79 3.29
C VAL A 57 2.46 0.86 2.55
N LEU A 58 1.70 1.40 1.61
CA LEU A 58 0.85 0.62 0.70
C LEU A 58 1.49 0.60 -0.69
N VAL A 59 1.83 -0.57 -1.21
CA VAL A 59 2.41 -0.71 -2.56
C VAL A 59 1.31 -1.14 -3.52
N ALA A 60 0.89 -0.28 -4.44
CA ALA A 60 -0.28 -0.51 -5.26
C ALA A 60 -0.02 -0.38 -6.77
N THR A 61 -0.82 -1.04 -7.60
CA THR A 61 -0.88 -0.72 -9.03
C THR A 61 -1.87 0.41 -9.31
N ASP A 62 -1.66 1.16 -10.40
CA ASP A 62 -2.53 2.29 -10.79
C ASP A 62 -4.01 1.89 -10.89
N VAL A 63 -4.29 0.67 -11.38
CA VAL A 63 -5.65 0.14 -11.49
C VAL A 63 -6.24 -0.13 -10.11
N ALA A 64 -5.45 -0.71 -9.20
CA ALA A 64 -5.88 -0.99 -7.84
C ALA A 64 -6.02 0.28 -6.99
N ALA A 65 -5.38 1.37 -7.39
CA ALA A 65 -5.44 2.68 -6.73
C ALA A 65 -6.73 3.46 -7.00
N ARG A 66 -7.42 3.15 -8.11
CA ARG A 66 -8.68 3.83 -8.45
C ARG A 66 -9.73 3.55 -7.37
N GLY A 67 -10.29 4.61 -6.81
CA GLY A 67 -11.27 4.52 -5.72
C GLY A 67 -10.65 4.41 -4.32
N LEU A 68 -9.33 4.61 -4.17
CA LEU A 68 -8.72 4.80 -2.86
C LEU A 68 -9.05 6.17 -2.29
N ASP A 69 -10.16 6.28 -1.57
CA ASP A 69 -10.40 7.40 -0.68
C ASP A 69 -9.66 7.15 0.65
N ILE A 70 -8.46 7.74 0.76
CA ILE A 70 -7.61 7.65 1.94
C ILE A 70 -7.17 9.08 2.29
N PRO A 71 -7.76 9.72 3.32
CA PRO A 71 -7.29 11.01 3.80
C PRO A 71 -5.91 10.87 4.44
N ASN A 72 -5.04 11.87 4.21
CA ASN A 72 -3.68 11.99 4.77
C ASN A 72 -2.67 10.94 4.26
N VAL A 73 -2.52 10.84 2.94
CA VAL A 73 -1.38 10.14 2.31
C VAL A 73 -0.41 11.18 1.80
N ASP A 74 0.85 11.09 2.25
CA ASP A 74 1.94 11.89 1.72
C ASP A 74 2.58 11.14 0.53
N LEU A 75 2.84 11.88 -0.56
CA LEU A 75 3.51 11.43 -1.79
C LEU A 75 5.04 11.61 -1.66
#